data_AF-E7EJA2-F1
#
_entry.id   AF-E7EJA2-F1
#
_cell.length_a   1.000
_cell.length_b   1.000
_cell.length_c   1.000
_cell.angle_alpha   90.00
_cell.angle_beta   90.00
_cell.angle_gamma   90.00
#
_symmetry.space_group_name_H-M   'P 1'
#
loop_
_entity.id
_entity.type
_entity.pdbx_description
1 polymer ?
#
loop_
_entity_poly.entity_id
_entity_poly.type
_entity_poly.pdbx_seq_one_letter_code
_entity_poly.pdbx_strand_id
1 'polypeptide(L)'
;MGEIRHLSHRDFSRNGHLERIVAAAKADAGFWLMVKEREMERQAMRAVFDPAGSGQNEIDKLAPARLTPTIAELADDLVSRMFGICPPEMLTIVEQALLDTARVELSVVK
;
A
#
# COMPACT_ATOMS: atom_id res chain seq x y z
N MET A 1 23.82 1.57 23.59
CA MET A 1 23.48 2.25 22.32
C MET A 1 22.83 1.21 21.43
N GLY A 2 21.52 1.32 21.18
CA GLY A 2 20.80 0.37 20.33
C GLY A 2 21.10 0.64 18.86
N GLU A 3 21.55 -0.38 18.14
CA GLU A 3 21.85 -0.29 16.72
C GLU A 3 20.56 -0.03 15.94
N ILE A 4 20.45 1.14 15.30
CA ILE A 4 19.38 1.43 14.35
C ILE A 4 19.70 0.63 13.08
N ARG A 5 19.08 -0.55 12.96
CA ARG A 5 19.25 -1.43 11.79
C ARG A 5 18.51 -0.80 10.62
N HIS A 6 19.23 -0.09 9.76
CA HIS A 6 18.70 0.38 8.49
C HIS A 6 18.35 -0.83 7.62
N LEU A 7 17.06 -0.98 7.29
CA LEU A 7 16.60 -1.98 6.33
C LEU A 7 17.21 -1.69 4.96
N SER A 8 18.03 -2.61 4.48
CA SER A 8 18.56 -2.54 3.11
C SER A 8 17.60 -3.26 2.15
N HIS A 9 17.42 -2.73 0.94
CA HIS A 9 16.59 -3.33 -0.14
C HIS A 9 16.88 -4.83 -0.36
N ARG A 10 18.14 -5.26 -0.15
CA ARG A 10 18.58 -6.65 -0.29
C ARG A 10 18.03 -7.61 0.78
N ASP A 11 17.76 -7.12 1.99
CA ASP A 11 17.21 -7.93 3.09
C ASP A 11 15.71 -8.18 2.90
N PHE A 12 15.04 -7.31 2.15
CA PHE A 12 13.60 -7.38 1.93
C PHE A 12 13.23 -8.40 0.85
N SER A 13 13.99 -8.44 -0.24
CA SER A 13 13.81 -9.41 -1.34
C SER A 13 14.17 -10.84 -0.94
N ARG A 14 15.04 -11.03 0.07
CA ARG A 14 15.57 -12.35 0.42
C ARG A 14 14.80 -13.07 1.55
N ASN A 15 13.98 -12.36 2.35
CA ASN A 15 13.46 -12.87 3.63
C ASN A 15 11.92 -12.83 3.79
N GLY A 16 11.14 -12.67 2.72
CA GLY A 16 9.66 -12.65 2.83
C GLY A 16 9.12 -11.49 3.68
N HIS A 17 9.89 -10.41 3.83
CA HIS A 17 9.48 -9.26 4.64
C HIS A 17 8.22 -8.58 4.09
N LEU A 18 8.06 -8.55 2.77
CA LEU A 18 6.86 -8.02 2.13
C LEU A 18 5.61 -8.83 2.52
N GLU A 19 5.69 -10.16 2.47
CA GLU A 19 4.61 -11.05 2.89
C GLU A 19 4.27 -10.85 4.36
N ARG A 20 5.28 -10.67 5.22
CA ARG A 20 5.09 -10.40 6.64
C ARG A 20 4.41 -9.05 6.90
N ILE A 21 4.73 -8.03 6.10
CA ILE A 21 4.09 -6.71 6.17
C ILE A 21 2.63 -6.80 5.74
N VAL A 22 2.36 -7.47 4.61
CA VAL A 22 0.98 -7.68 4.14
C VAL A 22 0.18 -8.51 5.16
N ALA A 23 0.79 -9.55 5.74
CA ALA A 23 0.16 -10.35 6.79
C ALA A 23 -0.12 -9.52 8.06
N ALA A 24 0.79 -8.63 8.46
CA ALA A 24 0.59 -7.73 9.59
C ALA A 24 -0.52 -6.72 9.31
N ALA A 25 -0.56 -6.12 8.12
CA ALA A 25 -1.64 -5.25 7.68
C ALA A 25 -3.01 -5.95 7.76
N LYS A 26 -3.07 -7.20 7.30
CA LYS A 26 -4.29 -8.02 7.33
C LYS A 26 -4.71 -8.45 8.74
N ALA A 27 -3.76 -8.60 9.66
CA ALA A 27 -4.04 -8.96 11.05
C ALA A 27 -4.70 -7.82 11.83
N ASP A 28 -4.46 -6.56 11.45
CA ASP A 28 -5.16 -5.39 11.98
C ASP A 28 -6.40 -5.09 11.11
N ALA A 29 -7.57 -5.48 11.59
CA ALA A 29 -8.82 -5.31 10.84
C ALA A 29 -9.15 -3.84 10.53
N GLY A 30 -8.78 -2.91 11.42
CA GLY A 30 -9.01 -1.48 11.22
C GLY A 30 -8.09 -0.92 10.14
N PHE A 31 -6.81 -1.27 10.20
CA PHE A 31 -5.84 -0.92 9.17
C PHE A 31 -6.22 -1.51 7.81
N TRP A 32 -6.56 -2.80 7.76
CA TRP A 32 -6.92 -3.47 6.52
C TRP A 32 -8.18 -2.89 5.87
N LEU A 33 -9.14 -2.42 6.67
CA LEU A 33 -10.30 -1.72 6.15
C LEU A 33 -9.90 -0.42 5.43
N MET A 34 -9.03 0.40 6.05
CA MET A 34 -8.54 1.63 5.43
C MET A 34 -7.81 1.37 4.12
N VAL A 35 -6.98 0.32 4.04
CA VAL A 35 -6.30 -0.09 2.80
C VAL A 35 -7.30 -0.46 1.72
N LYS A 36 -8.34 -1.24 2.05
CA LYS A 36 -9.39 -1.61 1.08
C LYS A 36 -10.19 -0.41 0.61
N GLU A 37 -10.47 0.56 1.48
CA GLU A 37 -11.11 1.82 1.07
C GLU A 37 -10.26 2.59 0.06
N ARG A 38 -8.93 2.65 0.25
CA ARG A 38 -8.03 3.28 -0.74
C ARG A 38 -8.04 2.54 -2.08
N GLU A 39 -8.08 1.22 -2.07
CA GLU A 39 -8.20 0.44 -3.31
C GLU A 39 -9.56 0.66 -4.01
N MET A 40 -10.66 0.71 -3.26
CA MET A 40 -11.98 1.02 -3.81
C MET A 40 -12.02 2.42 -4.42
N GLU A 41 -11.44 3.41 -3.73
CA GLU A 41 -11.29 4.77 -4.24
C GLU A 41 -10.47 4.79 -5.55
N ARG A 42 -9.32 4.12 -5.58
CA ARG A 42 -8.48 3.97 -6.77
C ARG A 42 -9.22 3.32 -7.93
N GLN A 43 -10.05 2.31 -7.66
CA GLN A 43 -10.90 1.66 -8.66
C GLN A 43 -12.01 2.60 -9.17
N ALA A 44 -12.66 3.34 -8.27
CA ALA A 44 -13.68 4.32 -8.64
C ALA A 44 -13.09 5.42 -9.52
N MET A 45 -11.91 5.95 -9.18
CA MET A 45 -11.20 6.92 -10.01
C MET A 45 -10.83 6.31 -11.37
N ARG A 46 -10.34 5.06 -11.43
CA ARG A 46 -10.10 4.38 -12.71
C ARG A 46 -11.36 4.26 -13.56
N ALA A 47 -12.51 3.93 -12.96
CA ALA A 47 -13.77 3.84 -13.67
C ALA A 47 -14.24 5.21 -14.22
N VAL A 48 -13.95 6.31 -13.51
CA VAL A 48 -14.34 7.67 -13.90
C VAL A 48 -13.40 8.26 -14.96
N PHE A 49 -12.09 8.10 -14.79
CA PHE A 49 -11.07 8.76 -15.63
C PHE A 49 -10.59 7.91 -16.80
N ASP A 50 -10.74 6.59 -16.74
CA ASP A 50 -10.21 5.69 -17.76
C ASP A 50 -11.08 4.42 -17.93
N PRO A 51 -12.31 4.55 -18.45
CA PRO A 51 -13.15 3.40 -18.75
C PRO A 51 -12.59 2.50 -19.85
N ALA A 52 -11.53 2.93 -20.57
CA ALA A 52 -10.91 2.23 -21.69
C ALA A 52 -9.51 1.62 -21.41
N GLY A 53 -8.93 1.87 -20.22
CA GLY A 53 -7.69 1.22 -19.75
C GLY A 53 -6.37 1.77 -20.32
N SER A 54 -6.30 3.05 -20.69
CA SER A 54 -5.15 3.66 -21.36
C SER A 54 -4.17 4.49 -20.50
N GLY A 55 -4.32 4.68 -19.18
CA GLY A 55 -3.44 5.63 -18.47
C GLY A 55 -3.25 5.40 -16.98
N GLN A 56 -2.33 4.52 -16.60
CA GLN A 56 -2.08 4.14 -15.20
C GLN A 56 -1.39 5.20 -14.33
N ASN A 57 -0.71 6.19 -14.93
CA ASN A 57 0.15 7.17 -14.23
C ASN A 57 -0.49 8.58 -14.02
N GLU A 58 -1.56 8.91 -14.74
CA GLU A 58 -2.21 10.24 -14.67
C GLU A 58 -3.31 10.30 -13.61
N ILE A 59 -3.93 9.15 -13.30
CA ILE A 59 -5.09 9.04 -12.39
C ILE A 59 -4.71 9.41 -10.96
N ASP A 60 -3.48 9.11 -10.53
CA ASP A 60 -3.00 9.53 -9.22
C ASP A 60 -2.98 11.07 -9.11
N LYS A 61 -2.57 11.82 -10.14
CA LYS A 61 -2.44 13.28 -10.02
C LYS A 61 -3.76 14.06 -10.02
N LEU A 62 -4.88 13.46 -10.43
CA LEU A 62 -6.05 14.21 -10.88
C LEU A 62 -7.25 14.23 -9.94
N ALA A 63 -7.23 13.53 -8.80
CA ALA A 63 -8.40 13.44 -7.94
C ALA A 63 -8.33 14.37 -6.70
N PRO A 64 -9.25 15.35 -6.57
CA PRO A 64 -9.20 16.37 -5.53
C PRO A 64 -9.75 15.96 -4.16
N ALA A 65 -10.28 14.73 -4.00
CA ALA A 65 -10.84 14.25 -2.74
C ALA A 65 -10.28 12.88 -2.37
N ARG A 66 -8.94 12.78 -2.25
CA ARG A 66 -8.29 11.58 -1.75
C ARG A 66 -8.71 11.35 -0.30
N LEU A 67 -9.09 10.14 0.04
CA LEU A 67 -9.35 9.79 1.42
C LEU A 67 -8.05 9.93 2.25
N THR A 68 -8.15 10.53 3.43
CA THR A 68 -7.06 10.63 4.41
C THR A 68 -7.19 9.52 5.45
N PRO A 69 -6.09 8.87 5.89
CA PRO A 69 -4.72 8.98 5.38
C PRO A 69 -4.56 8.34 3.99
N THR A 70 -3.61 8.84 3.20
CA THR A 70 -3.23 8.28 1.90
C THR A 70 -2.63 6.88 2.05
N ILE A 71 -2.57 6.11 0.95
CA ILE A 71 -1.94 4.78 0.97
C ILE A 71 -0.45 4.86 1.35
N ALA A 72 0.25 5.91 0.93
CA ALA A 72 1.63 6.18 1.31
C ALA A 72 1.79 6.40 2.82
N GLU A 73 0.90 7.19 3.43
CA GLU A 73 0.89 7.41 4.88
C GLU A 73 0.58 6.13 5.66
N LEU A 74 -0.36 5.31 5.17
CA LEU A 74 -0.67 4.00 5.76
C LEU A 74 0.52 3.05 5.66
N ALA A 75 1.18 2.98 4.50
CA ALA A 75 2.35 2.13 4.29
C ALA A 75 3.53 2.59 5.15
N ASP A 76 3.76 3.90 5.25
CA ASP A 76 4.85 4.48 6.05
C ASP A 76 4.65 4.17 7.54
N ASP A 77 3.45 4.41 8.08
CA ASP A 77 3.11 4.13 9.47
C ASP A 77 3.25 2.62 9.79
N LEU A 78 2.78 1.74 8.90
CA LEU A 78 2.91 0.30 9.08
C LEU A 78 4.37 -0.16 9.10
N VAL A 79 5.17 0.26 8.12
CA VAL A 79 6.58 -0.13 8.04
C VAL A 79 7.36 0.49 9.20
N SER A 80 7.07 1.74 9.55
CA SER A 80 7.64 2.45 10.70
C SER A 80 7.41 1.72 12.02
N ARG A 81 6.20 1.19 12.25
CA ARG A 81 5.90 0.38 13.43
C ARG A 81 6.62 -0.96 13.47
N MET A 82 6.80 -1.60 12.31
CA MET A 82 7.39 -2.94 12.24
C MET A 82 8.92 -2.94 12.23
N PHE A 83 9.54 -1.96 11.57
CA PHE A 83 10.97 -1.98 11.28
C PHE A 83 11.68 -0.65 11.55
N GLY A 84 10.95 0.39 11.99
CA GLY A 84 11.50 1.75 12.07
C GLY A 84 11.55 2.42 10.70
N ILE A 85 12.51 3.33 10.50
CA ILE A 85 12.56 4.23 9.34
C ILE A 85 12.43 3.47 8.01
N CYS A 86 11.36 3.77 7.27
CA CYS A 86 11.10 3.23 5.94
C CYS A 86 11.86 4.04 4.87
N PRO A 87 12.71 3.40 4.03
CA PRO A 87 13.24 4.05 2.85
C PRO A 87 12.11 4.37 1.84
N PRO A 88 12.13 5.53 1.16
CA PRO A 88 11.08 5.89 0.20
C PRO A 88 10.99 4.90 -0.98
N GLU A 89 12.10 4.28 -1.36
CA GLU A 89 12.12 3.24 -2.40
C GLU A 89 11.37 1.96 -1.98
N MET A 90 11.33 1.69 -0.67
CA MET A 90 10.61 0.54 -0.10
C MET A 90 9.13 0.82 0.05
N LEU A 91 8.77 2.07 0.36
CA LEU A 91 7.40 2.53 0.55
C LEU A 91 6.52 2.17 -0.66
N THR A 92 6.99 2.50 -1.86
CA THR A 92 6.25 2.25 -3.10
C THR A 92 5.98 0.75 -3.36
N ILE A 93 6.92 -0.13 -3.00
CA ILE A 93 6.76 -1.58 -3.13
C ILE A 93 5.69 -2.09 -2.16
N VAL A 94 5.68 -1.56 -0.93
CA VAL A 94 4.70 -1.92 0.10
C VAL A 94 3.31 -1.41 -0.27
N GLU A 95 3.18 -0.16 -0.70
CA GLU A 95 1.93 0.42 -1.19
C GLU A 95 1.31 -0.45 -2.28
N GLN A 96 2.11 -0.81 -3.30
CA GLN A 96 1.65 -1.62 -4.42
C GLN A 96 1.19 -3.01 -3.96
N ALA A 97 1.95 -3.67 -3.07
CA ALA A 97 1.58 -4.99 -2.56
C ALA A 97 0.29 -4.96 -1.71
N LEU A 98 0.09 -3.91 -0.92
CA LEU A 98 -1.14 -3.70 -0.15
C LEU A 98 -2.34 -3.52 -1.08
N LEU A 99 -2.21 -2.65 -2.09
CA LEU A 99 -3.26 -2.40 -3.08
C LEU A 99 -3.58 -3.64 -3.92
N ASP A 100 -2.57 -4.38 -4.39
CA ASP A 100 -2.78 -5.60 -5.18
C ASP A 100 -3.48 -6.69 -4.36
N THR A 101 -3.08 -6.86 -3.10
CA THR A 101 -3.72 -7.82 -2.21
C THR A 101 -5.17 -7.42 -1.92
N ALA A 102 -5.42 -6.14 -1.61
CA ALA A 102 -6.76 -5.61 -1.42
C ALA A 102 -7.63 -5.75 -2.68
N ARG A 103 -7.05 -5.51 -3.87
CA ARG A 103 -7.73 -5.68 -5.16
C ARG A 103 -8.20 -7.11 -5.37
N VAL A 104 -7.34 -8.10 -5.08
CA VAL A 104 -7.69 -9.51 -5.20
C VAL A 104 -8.84 -9.86 -4.26
N GLU A 105 -8.80 -9.43 -2.99
CA GLU A 105 -9.88 -9.69 -2.04
C GLU A 105 -11.20 -9.03 -2.45
N LEU A 106 -11.17 -7.77 -2.90
CA LEU A 106 -12.36 -7.05 -3.36
C LEU A 106 -12.94 -7.63 -4.65
N SER A 107 -12.13 -8.31 -5.46
CA SER A 107 -12.58 -8.98 -6.68
C SER A 107 -13.27 -10.32 -6.41
N VAL A 108 -12.93 -10.99 -5.31
CA VAL A 108 -13.56 -12.27 -4.88
C VAL A 108 -14.96 -12.04 -4.29
N VAL A 109 -15.27 -10.82 -3.84
CA VAL A 109 -16.56 -10.45 -3.22
C VAL A 109 -17.62 -10.03 -4.26
N LYS A 110 -17.37 -10.25 -5.56
CA LYS A 110 -18.29 -9.89 -6.65
C LYS A 110 -19.28 -10.99 -7.02
#